data_AF-A0A9E4RAF7-F1
#
_entry.id   AF-A0A9E4RAF7-F1
#
_cell.length_a   1.000
_cell.length_b   1.000
_cell.length_c   1.000
_cell.angle_alpha   90.00
_cell.angle_beta   90.00
_cell.angle_gamma   90.00
#
_symmetry.space_group_name_H-M   'P 1'
#
loop_
_entity.id
_entity.type
_entity.pdbx_description
1 polymer ?
#
loop_
_entity_poly.entity_id
_entity_poly.type
_entity_poly.pdbx_seq_one_letter_code
_entity_poly.pdbx_strand_id
1 'polypeptide(L)' 'RVVPAHYGGEVTVVELLNIILSHSTHHLKQVYYFMETDLGLTLKDPATEADLEGIVTPTALI' A
#
# COMPACT_ATOMS: atom_id res chain seq x y z
N ARG A 1 -4.79 13.61 18.43
CA ARG A 1 -5.29 12.42 19.16
C ARG A 1 -4.37 11.25 18.84
N VAL A 2 -3.95 10.49 19.85
CA VAL A 2 -3.18 9.25 19.67
C VAL A 2 -4.09 8.03 19.83
N VAL A 3 -3.70 6.92 19.22
CA VAL A 3 -4.38 5.63 19.23
C VAL A 3 -3.32 4.52 19.41
N PRO A 4 -3.66 3.43 20.11
CA PRO A 4 -2.74 2.29 20.20
C PRO A 4 -2.63 1.60 18.84
N ALA A 5 -1.41 1.48 18.32
CA ALA A 5 -1.09 0.67 17.16
C ALA A 5 -0.55 -0.69 17.62
N HIS A 6 -1.13 -1.77 17.10
CA HIS A 6 -0.60 -3.11 17.32
C HIS A 6 0.84 -3.16 16.77
N TYR A 7 1.80 -3.56 17.62
CA TYR A 7 3.25 -3.64 17.34
C TYR A 7 4.04 -2.32 17.26
N GLY A 8 3.42 -1.15 17.48
CA GLY A 8 4.08 0.17 17.33
C GLY A 8 4.01 1.13 18.52
N GLY A 9 3.28 0.78 19.60
CA GLY A 9 3.01 1.71 20.70
C GLY A 9 1.87 2.68 20.37
N GLU A 10 1.93 3.89 20.90
CA GLU A 10 0.93 4.93 20.57
C GLU A 10 1.35 5.70 19.33
N VAL A 11 0.44 5.83 18.36
CA VAL A 11 0.63 6.64 17.15
C VAL A 11 -0.46 7.69 17.06
N THR A 12 -0.22 8.78 16.35
CA THR A 12 -1.28 9.72 15.98
C THR A 12 -2.25 9.06 15.00
N VAL A 13 -3.48 9.56 14.95
CA VAL A 13 -4.46 9.11 13.95
C VAL A 13 -3.94 9.29 12.52
N VAL A 14 -3.19 10.37 12.25
CA VAL A 14 -2.62 10.63 10.92
C VAL A 14 -1.56 9.60 10.55
N GLU A 15 -0.67 9.27 11.49
CA GLU A 15 0.33 8.21 11.28
C GLU A 15 -0.34 6.85 11.02
N LEU A 16 -1.39 6.51 11.77
CA LEU A 16 -2.14 5.29 11.52
C LEU A 16 -2.76 5.27 10.11
N LEU A 17 -3.36 6.37 9.67
CA LEU A 17 -3.94 6.46 8.32
C LEU A 17 -2.85 6.32 7.24
N ASN A 18 -1.67 6.92 7.45
CA ASN A 18 -0.54 6.77 6.55
C ASN A 18 -0.03 5.32 6.49
N ILE A 19 0.05 4.62 7.63
CA ILE A 19 0.42 3.21 7.69
C ILE A 19 -0.57 2.35 6.90
N ILE A 20 -1.87 2.54 7.13
CA ILE A 20 -2.93 1.80 6.44
C ILE A 20 -2.82 2.01 4.93
N LEU A 21 -2.66 3.26 4.50
CA LEU A 21 -2.58 3.60 3.09
C LEU A 21 -1.33 3.00 2.42
N SER A 22 -0.17 3.16 3.06
CA SER A 22 1.13 2.59 2.66
C SER A 22 1.09 1.05 2.52
N HIS A 23 0.46 0.38 3.48
CA HIS A 23 0.30 -1.07 3.47
C HIS A 23 -0.66 -1.55 2.37
N SER A 24 -1.75 -0.80 2.16
CA SER A 24 -2.73 -1.11 1.12
C SER A 24 -2.12 -0.98 -0.28
N THR A 25 -1.32 0.06 -0.52
CA THR A 25 -0.62 0.25 -1.80
C THR A 25 0.47 -0.78 -2.05
N HIS A 26 1.18 -1.22 -0.99
CA HIS A 26 2.10 -2.35 -1.10
C HIS A 26 1.39 -3.62 -1.59
N HIS A 27 0.28 -4.00 -0.96
CA HIS A 27 -0.46 -5.19 -1.37
C HIS A 27 -1.14 -5.03 -2.73
N LEU A 28 -1.59 -3.83 -3.11
CA LEU A 28 -2.10 -3.57 -4.45
C LEU A 28 -1.03 -3.87 -5.52
N LYS A 29 0.20 -3.40 -5.32
CA LYS A 29 1.32 -3.67 -6.23
C LYS A 29 1.69 -5.15 -6.26
N GLN A 30 1.65 -5.85 -5.13
CA GLN A 30 1.84 -7.30 -5.10
C GLN A 30 0.76 -8.06 -5.88
N VAL A 31 -0.50 -7.68 -5.74
CA VAL A 31 -1.60 -8.29 -6.51
C VAL A 31 -1.41 -8.06 -8.00
N TYR A 32 -1.06 -6.84 -8.41
CA TYR A 32 -0.76 -6.53 -9.81
C TYR A 32 0.36 -7.42 -10.35
N TYR A 33 1.44 -7.57 -9.59
CA TYR A 33 2.54 -8.47 -9.95
C TYR A 33 2.05 -9.90 -10.20
N PHE A 34 1.36 -10.53 -9.24
CA PHE A 34 0.89 -11.91 -9.41
C PHE A 34 -0.15 -12.06 -10.53
N MET A 35 -1.02 -11.07 -10.74
CA MET A 35 -1.98 -11.09 -11.83
C MET A 35 -1.28 -11.11 -13.19
N GLU A 36 -0.23 -10.32 -13.36
CA GLU A 36 0.52 -10.24 -14.62
C GLU A 36 1.46 -11.44 -14.80
N THR A 37 2.21 -11.83 -13.77
CA THR A 37 3.25 -12.86 -13.88
C THR A 37 2.71 -14.28 -13.85
N ASP A 38 1.75 -14.55 -12.95
CA ASP A 38 1.35 -15.94 -12.66
C ASP A 38 0.04 -16.30 -13.35
N LEU A 39 -0.84 -15.31 -13.55
CA LEU A 39 -2.16 -15.52 -14.15
C LEU A 39 -2.25 -15.04 -15.61
N GLY A 40 -1.23 -14.33 -16.11
CA GLY A 40 -1.21 -13.79 -17.48
C GLY A 40 -2.33 -12.79 -17.76
N LEU A 41 -2.82 -12.11 -16.71
CA LEU A 41 -3.88 -11.11 -16.81
C LEU A 41 -3.26 -9.74 -17.11
N THR A 42 -3.88 -8.97 -18.00
CA THR A 42 -3.55 -7.57 -18.22
C THR A 42 -4.55 -6.69 -17.50
N LEU A 43 -4.05 -5.81 -16.64
CA LEU A 43 -4.89 -4.84 -15.94
C LEU A 43 -5.38 -3.78 -16.92
N LYS A 44 -6.69 -3.52 -16.90
CA LYS A 44 -7.30 -2.55 -17.81
C LYS A 44 -7.01 -1.11 -17.41
N ASP A 45 -7.17 -0.81 -16.11
CA ASP A 45 -7.06 0.53 -15.55
C ASP A 45 -6.29 0.45 -14.20
N PRO A 46 -4.98 0.09 -14.21
CA PRO A 46 -4.19 0.04 -12.98
C PRO A 46 -4.00 1.45 -12.39
N ALA A 47 -3.85 1.52 -11.07
CA ALA A 47 -3.49 2.77 -10.41
C ALA A 47 -2.18 3.33 -11.00
N THR A 48 -2.19 4.60 -11.36
CA THR A 48 -1.05 5.31 -11.94
C THR A 48 -0.15 5.89 -10.84
N GLU A 49 1.05 6.33 -11.19
CA GLU A 49 1.92 7.04 -10.24
C GLU A 49 1.28 8.32 -9.68
N ALA A 50 0.43 9.00 -10.46
CA ALA A 50 -0.31 10.17 -10.00
C ALA A 50 -1.37 9.80 -8.95
N ASP A 51 -2.02 8.65 -9.08
CA ASP A 51 -3.00 8.16 -8.09
C ASP A 51 -2.34 7.79 -6.76
N LEU A 52 -1.03 7.53 -6.78
CA LEU A 52 -0.24 7.12 -5.63
C LEU A 52 0.64 8.24 -5.05
N GLU A 53 0.52 9.46 -5.58
CA GLU A 53 1.34 10.59 -5.14
C GLU A 53 1.16 10.88 -3.65
N GLY A 54 2.28 11.06 -2.93
CA GLY A 54 2.29 11.31 -1.49
C GLY A 54 2.09 10.07 -0.61
N ILE A 55 1.82 8.90 -1.19
CA ILE A 55 1.75 7.63 -0.45
C ILE A 55 3.14 7.00 -0.38
N VAL A 56 3.77 7.09 0.79
CA VAL A 56 5.04 6.39 1.04
C VAL A 56 4.80 4.89 1.00
N THR A 57 5.08 4.25 -0.12
CA THR A 57 4.88 2.82 -0.31
C THR A 57 6.24 2.11 -0.26
N PRO A 58 6.43 1.07 0.56
CA PRO A 58 7.66 0.29 0.58
C PRO A 58 8.00 -0.24 -0.81
N THR A 59 9.23 -0.03 -1.25
CA THR A 59 9.73 -0.44 -2.58
C THR A 59 10.17 -1.89 -2.64
N ALA A 60 10.32 -2.55 -1.49
CA ALA A 60 10.56 -3.99 -1.43
C ALA A 60 9.29 -4.72 -1.90
N LEU A 61 9.29 -5.13 -3.17
CA LEU A 61 8.38 -6.15 -3.67
C LEU A 61 9.00 -7.49 -3.28
N ILE A 62 8.46 -8.05 -2.18
CA ILE A 62 8.92 -9.21 -1.40
C ILE A 62 9.92 -8.83 -0.30
#